data_AF-A0A967VZD1-F1
#
_entry.id   AF-A0A967VZD1-F1
#
_cell.length_a   1.000
_cell.length_b   1.000
_cell.length_c   1.000
_cell.angle_alpha   90.00
_cell.angle_beta   90.00
_cell.angle_gamma   90.00
#
_symmetry.space_group_name_H-M   'P 1'
#
loop_
_entity.id
_entity.type
_entity.pdbx_description
1 polymer ?
#
loop_
_entity_poly.entity_id
_entity_poly.type
_entity_poly.pdbx_seq_one_letter_code
_entity_poly.pdbx_strand_id
1 'polypeptide(L)'
;TFAVREAAETALDEALRRDAGNPWYLAEMGVLRLKQHMTNDAGRILKYALKRADLLDVQDPELRADIHFHLGYNNEVIADARPTHAPLPLRGAPDET
;
A
#
# COMPACT_ATOMS: atom_id res chain seq x y z
N THR A 1 -1.25 -2.75 20.69
CA THR A 1 0.08 -3.34 20.97
C THR A 1 0.43 -4.32 19.86
N PHE A 2 1.71 -4.69 19.72
CA PHE A 2 2.22 -5.63 18.70
C PHE A 2 1.36 -6.91 18.57
N ALA A 3 0.94 -7.50 19.69
CA ALA A 3 0.09 -8.70 19.73
C ALA A 3 -1.26 -8.54 18.99
N VAL A 4 -1.89 -7.36 19.04
CA VAL A 4 -3.17 -7.12 18.33
C VAL A 4 -2.96 -7.10 16.82
N ARG A 5 -1.80 -6.62 16.36
CA ARG A 5 -1.44 -6.59 14.94
C ARG A 5 -1.17 -8.00 14.41
N GLU A 6 -0.44 -8.80 15.16
CA GLU A 6 -0.14 -10.20 14.81
C GLU A 6 -1.42 -11.06 14.77
N ALA A 7 -2.34 -10.85 15.71
CA ALA A 7 -3.64 -11.50 15.70
C ALA A 7 -4.48 -11.11 14.46
N ALA A 8 -4.47 -9.82 14.07
CA ALA A 8 -5.13 -9.36 12.86
C ALA A 8 -4.52 -9.98 11.59
N GLU A 9 -3.19 -10.07 11.52
CA GLU A 9 -2.49 -10.72 10.41
C GLU A 9 -2.89 -12.19 10.28
N THR A 10 -2.86 -12.93 11.39
CA THR A 10 -3.22 -14.34 11.44
C THR A 10 -4.68 -14.56 11.00
N ALA A 11 -5.61 -13.72 11.47
CA ALA A 11 -7.01 -13.80 11.10
C ALA A 11 -7.24 -13.50 9.61
N LEU A 12 -6.55 -12.50 9.05
CA LEU A 12 -6.64 -12.18 7.63
C LEU A 12 -6.01 -13.28 6.76
N ASP A 13 -4.90 -13.86 7.17
CA ASP A 13 -4.29 -15.01 6.48
C ASP A 13 -5.21 -16.24 6.50
N GLU A 14 -5.89 -16.49 7.62
CA GLU A 14 -6.93 -17.53 7.69
C GLU A 14 -8.10 -17.26 6.74
N ALA A 15 -8.58 -16.03 6.70
CA ALA A 15 -9.67 -15.62 5.82
C ALA A 15 -9.28 -15.77 4.35
N LEU A 16 -8.08 -15.31 3.96
CA LEU A 16 -7.55 -15.43 2.60
C LEU A 16 -7.20 -16.87 2.21
N ARG A 17 -6.84 -17.75 3.16
CA ARG A 17 -6.71 -19.18 2.87
C ARG A 17 -8.03 -19.82 2.48
N ARG A 18 -9.15 -19.32 3.02
CA ARG A 18 -10.51 -19.82 2.72
C ARG A 18 -11.09 -19.19 1.46
N ASP A 19 -10.85 -17.89 1.26
CA ASP A 19 -11.27 -17.14 0.09
C ASP A 19 -10.15 -16.17 -0.35
N ALA A 20 -9.23 -16.71 -1.15
CA ALA A 20 -8.03 -15.98 -1.61
C ALA A 20 -8.34 -14.81 -2.54
N GLY A 21 -9.56 -14.75 -3.06
CA GLY A 21 -10.00 -13.74 -4.01
C GLY A 21 -10.89 -12.67 -3.40
N ASN A 22 -11.15 -12.71 -2.09
CA ASN A 22 -12.07 -11.81 -1.41
C ASN A 22 -11.52 -10.37 -1.37
N PRO A 23 -12.19 -9.40 -2.00
CA PRO A 23 -11.64 -8.05 -2.09
C PRO A 23 -11.63 -7.31 -0.74
N TRP A 24 -12.54 -7.60 0.19
CA TRP A 24 -12.54 -7.00 1.53
C TRP A 24 -11.34 -7.46 2.35
N TYR A 25 -11.07 -8.77 2.40
CA TYR A 25 -9.91 -9.30 3.14
C TYR A 25 -8.58 -8.84 2.54
N LEU A 26 -8.50 -8.74 1.21
CA LEU A 26 -7.34 -8.19 0.53
C LEU A 26 -7.15 -6.70 0.86
N ALA A 27 -8.21 -5.90 0.89
CA ALA A 27 -8.12 -4.49 1.26
C ALA A 27 -7.56 -4.32 2.69
N GLU A 28 -8.12 -5.05 3.65
CA GLU A 28 -7.67 -5.03 5.05
C GLU A 28 -6.21 -5.50 5.22
N MET A 29 -5.81 -6.57 4.50
CA MET A 29 -4.41 -7.01 4.48
C MET A 29 -3.48 -5.93 3.90
N GLY A 30 -3.92 -5.23 2.84
CA GLY A 30 -3.19 -4.11 2.28
C GLY A 30 -2.97 -2.97 3.28
N VAL A 31 -4.02 -2.63 4.04
CA VAL A 31 -3.95 -1.62 5.13
C VAL A 31 -3.03 -2.08 6.26
N LEU A 32 -3.06 -3.36 6.62
CA LEU A 32 -2.16 -3.92 7.63
C LEU A 32 -0.68 -3.78 7.22
N ARG A 33 -0.36 -4.08 5.95
CA ARG A 33 0.98 -3.89 5.39
C ARG A 33 1.41 -2.42 5.37
N LEU A 34 0.49 -1.48 5.11
CA LEU A 34 0.76 -0.03 5.25
C LEU A 34 1.19 0.32 6.68
N LYS A 35 0.45 -0.18 7.68
CA LYS A 35 0.75 0.06 9.10
C LYS A 35 2.08 -0.57 9.54
N GLN A 36 2.60 -1.53 8.78
CA GLN A 36 3.91 -2.18 8.95
C GLN A 36 5.02 -1.49 8.13
N HIS A 37 4.73 -0.38 7.45
CA HIS A 37 5.64 0.32 6.54
C HIS A 37 6.12 -0.54 5.35
N MET A 38 5.40 -1.61 5.03
CA MET A 38 5.65 -2.47 3.87
C MET A 38 4.91 -1.91 2.64
N THR A 39 5.25 -0.67 2.25
CA THR A 39 4.50 0.13 1.25
C THR A 39 4.42 -0.51 -0.14
N ASN A 40 5.47 -1.22 -0.56
CA ASN A 40 5.45 -1.95 -1.83
C ASN A 40 4.42 -3.09 -1.83
N ASP A 41 4.39 -3.88 -0.75
CA ASP A 41 3.46 -5.01 -0.62
C ASP A 41 2.04 -4.51 -0.42
N ALA A 42 1.85 -3.49 0.43
CA ALA A 42 0.58 -2.81 0.58
C ALA A 42 0.00 -2.35 -0.76
N GLY A 43 0.77 -1.61 -1.55
CA GLY A 43 0.32 -1.12 -2.85
C GLY A 43 -0.02 -2.25 -3.82
N ARG A 44 0.73 -3.35 -3.83
CA ARG A 44 0.42 -4.53 -4.64
C ARG A 44 -0.90 -5.18 -4.22
N ILE A 45 -1.09 -5.39 -2.92
CA ILE A 45 -2.27 -6.04 -2.36
C ILE A 45 -3.52 -5.18 -2.57
N LEU A 46 -3.46 -3.87 -2.32
CA LEU A 46 -4.58 -2.95 -2.54
C LEU A 46 -5.00 -2.89 -4.02
N LYS A 47 -4.03 -2.86 -4.96
CA LYS A 47 -4.34 -2.95 -6.40
C LYS A 47 -4.99 -4.30 -6.76
N TYR A 48 -4.55 -5.37 -6.11
CA TYR A 48 -5.17 -6.69 -6.32
C TYR A 48 -6.58 -6.75 -5.74
N ALA A 49 -6.83 -6.16 -4.56
CA ALA A 49 -8.17 -6.01 -3.98
C ALA A 49 -9.11 -5.30 -4.95
N LEU A 50 -8.70 -4.16 -5.52
CA LEU A 50 -9.49 -3.42 -6.50
C LEU A 50 -9.81 -4.28 -7.73
N LYS A 51 -8.79 -4.94 -8.29
CA LYS A 51 -8.96 -5.85 -9.43
C LYS A 51 -9.95 -6.97 -9.11
N ARG A 52 -9.91 -7.53 -7.91
CA ARG A 52 -10.84 -8.59 -7.48
C ARG A 52 -12.26 -8.07 -7.31
N ALA A 53 -12.44 -6.87 -6.77
CA ALA A 53 -13.74 -6.21 -6.67
C ALA A 53 -14.36 -6.01 -8.06
N ASP A 54 -13.58 -5.57 -9.04
CA ASP A 54 -14.03 -5.42 -10.43
C ASP A 54 -14.39 -6.77 -11.07
N LEU A 55 -13.53 -7.78 -10.92
CA LEU A 55 -13.76 -9.11 -11.50
C LEU A 55 -15.00 -9.82 -10.94
N LEU A 56 -15.34 -9.54 -9.68
CA LEU A 56 -16.48 -10.13 -8.99
C LEU A 56 -17.74 -9.25 -9.05
N ASP A 57 -17.68 -8.13 -9.77
CA ASP A 57 -18.77 -7.14 -9.86
C ASP A 57 -19.27 -6.67 -8.49
N VAL A 58 -18.33 -6.42 -7.56
CA VAL A 58 -18.66 -5.91 -6.23
C VAL A 58 -19.13 -4.46 -6.35
N GLN A 59 -20.41 -4.24 -6.07
CA GLN A 59 -21.10 -2.95 -6.07
C GLN A 59 -21.09 -2.28 -4.68
N ASP A 60 -19.97 -2.38 -3.97
CA ASP A 60 -19.76 -1.75 -2.68
C ASP A 60 -18.95 -0.45 -2.86
N PRO A 61 -19.58 0.73 -2.78
CA PRO A 61 -18.88 2.00 -2.95
C PRO A 61 -17.93 2.33 -1.78
N GLU A 62 -18.19 1.82 -0.57
CA GLU A 62 -17.35 2.07 0.60
C GLU A 62 -16.01 1.35 0.46
N LEU A 63 -16.03 0.05 0.14
CA LEU A 63 -14.83 -0.72 -0.14
C LEU A 63 -13.97 -0.06 -1.24
N ARG A 64 -14.60 0.44 -2.31
CA ARG A 64 -13.89 1.11 -3.41
C ARG A 64 -13.25 2.41 -2.94
N ALA A 65 -13.98 3.23 -2.19
CA ALA A 65 -13.47 4.48 -1.64
C ALA A 65 -12.25 4.22 -0.74
N ASP A 66 -12.33 3.24 0.15
CA ASP A 66 -11.26 2.88 1.07
C ASP A 66 -10.01 2.38 0.34
N ILE A 67 -10.18 1.49 -0.65
CA ILE A 67 -9.05 1.01 -1.46
C ILE A 67 -8.36 2.19 -2.18
N HIS A 68 -9.14 3.10 -2.78
CA HIS A 68 -8.59 4.26 -3.46
C HIS A 68 -7.89 5.23 -2.50
N PHE A 69 -8.49 5.50 -1.34
CA PHE A 69 -7.88 6.33 -0.30
C PHE A 69 -6.54 5.76 0.15
N HIS A 70 -6.48 4.46 0.47
CA HIS A 70 -5.26 3.81 0.92
C HIS A 70 -4.19 3.69 -0.17
N LEU A 71 -4.56 3.55 -1.44
CA LEU A 71 -3.62 3.63 -2.55
C LEU A 71 -3.02 5.04 -2.70
N GLY A 72 -3.84 6.08 -2.53
CA GLY A 72 -3.37 7.47 -2.50
C GLY A 72 -2.35 7.68 -1.40
N TYR A 73 -2.72 7.33 -0.17
CA TYR A 73 -1.82 7.43 0.99
C TYR A 73 -0.53 6.61 0.81
N ASN A 74 -0.61 5.39 0.28
CA ASN A 74 0.59 4.59 -0.02
C ASN A 74 1.56 5.30 -0.96
N ASN A 75 1.05 6.00 -1.98
CA ASN A 75 1.86 6.73 -2.93
C ASN A 75 2.53 7.95 -2.29
N GLU A 76 1.83 8.65 -1.39
CA GLU A 76 2.39 9.74 -0.60
C GLU A 76 3.55 9.24 0.26
N VAL A 77 3.35 8.16 1.03
CA VAL A 77 4.41 7.56 1.86
C VAL A 77 5.62 7.14 1.01
N ILE A 78 5.40 6.57 -0.18
CA ILE A 78 6.50 6.22 -1.11
C ILE A 78 7.20 7.48 -1.65
N ALA A 79 6.46 8.55 -1.95
CA ALA A 79 7.04 9.80 -2.44
C ALA A 79 7.89 10.47 -1.36
N ASP A 80 7.39 10.53 -0.12
CA ASP A 80 8.08 11.12 1.03
C ASP A 80 9.33 10.32 1.42
N ALA A 81 9.33 9.00 1.22
CA ALA A 81 10.47 8.14 1.46
C ALA A 81 11.55 8.22 0.36
N ARG A 82 11.26 8.80 -0.81
CA ARG A 82 12.30 9.03 -1.82
C ARG A 82 13.20 10.17 -1.34
N PRO A 83 14.53 9.96 -1.28
CA PRO A 83 15.42 11.06 -1.02
C PRO A 83 15.20 12.11 -2.11
N THR A 84 14.88 13.35 -1.71
CA THR A 84 14.92 14.51 -2.59
C THR A 84 16.38 14.83 -2.93
N HIS A 85 17.05 13.95 -3.68
CA HIS A 85 18.29 14.28 -4.34
C HIS A 85 17.93 15.07 -5.60
N ALA A 86 17.59 16.34 -5.42
CA ALA A 86 18.09 17.31 -6.38
C ALA A 86 19.62 17.29 -6.20
N PRO A 87 20.42 16.92 -7.21
CA PRO A 87 21.85 17.15 -7.11
C PRO A 87 22.05 18.65 -6.87
N LEU A 88 22.72 19.00 -5.77
CA LEU A 88 23.17 20.37 -5.56
C LEU A 88 23.98 20.75 -6.81
N PRO A 89 23.70 21.90 -7.46
CA PRO A 89 24.54 22.34 -8.56
C PRO A 89 25.97 22.46 -8.02
N LEU A 90 26.91 21.76 -8.66
CA LEU A 90 28.33 21.88 -8.36
C LEU A 90 28.71 23.36 -8.55
N ARG A 91 28.79 24.10 -7.45
CA ARG A 91 29.30 25.47 -7.44
C ARG A 91 30.82 25.37 -7.53
N GLY A 92 31.35 25.76 -8.68
CA GLY A 92 32.77 26.07 -8.86
C GLY A 92 33.57 24.96 -9.52
N ALA A 93 33.54 24.92 -10.86
CA ALA A 93 34.80 24.78 -11.56
C ALA A 93 35.42 26.19 -11.58
N PRO A 94 36.60 26.43 -11.00
CA PRO A 94 37.35 27.62 -11.35
C PRO A 94 37.75 27.48 -12.82
N ASP A 95 37.48 28.51 -13.61
CA ASP A 95 38.08 28.68 -14.93
C ASP A 95 39.61 28.69 -14.74
N GLU A 96 40.26 27.59 -15.10
CA GLU A 96 41.70 27.58 -15.31
C GLU A 96 41.96 28.24 -16.65
N THR A 97 42.58 29.41 -16.56
CA THR A 97 43.14 30.27 -17.61
C THR A 97 44.00 29.53 -18.64
#